data_AF-A0A813S0G9-F1
#
_entry.id   AF-A0A813S0G9-F1
#
_cell.length_a   1.000
_cell.length_b   1.000
_cell.length_c   1.000
_cell.angle_alpha   90.00
_cell.angle_beta   90.00
_cell.angle_gamma   90.00
#
_symmetry.space_group_name_H-M   'P 1'
#
loop_
_entity.id
_entity.type
_entity.pdbx_description
1 polymer ?
#
loop_
_entity_poly.entity_id
_entity_poly.type
_entity_poly.pdbx_seq_one_letter_code
_entity_poly.pdbx_strand_id
1 'polypeptide(L)'
;MTDPLRRVAIVGSGNWGSTIAKIVGTNILKFNTFENEIRMYVYEEMVNGRKLTEIINQEHENVKYLPGHKFPPNVVAYSDVVDAVKDADILLFILPHQFVERTCLAIKSHVKKTAFAVSFSKGFYVSKDKRVELLSTVISRLLEVPCYVLMGANIASEVAAGTFCEATVGSRNYEHGQLIKGLIQTDEFRLVIKPDTEVIEVLGALKNIVAVAAGFSDGLGYGDNTKAAVIRLGLKEMVKFCEEFFPGHHPQIFLESCGVADLVTTCYGGRNRKVAAAFVKTGKDIRTLEEEMLNGQKLQGPDAAAEVQEWLKQKGQTNKFPLFVAVHEICERRLDPKALIDALRYHPEFCRSKVSTTQVISFRTSMSKEEVRQLFEKFDNGNGHLSLAEIERAIINFYPQFGTNRKAILRAYKAADTSGNGFVELKEFNKIVQLLKQYDTISKVFEELDTNDDHRISFQEFKKGFELLGEDNSDEESLKEEFNAMDSNDGNYVLFDEVSRTPPEYKLIPNCLCIVLYVHGSSANAVIQILTKSTDKLLSIDVVVFSE
;
A
#
# COMPACT_ATOMS: atom_id res chain seq x y z
N MET A 1 -12.99 -31.24 42.11
CA MET A 1 -11.83 -31.57 41.25
C MET A 1 -11.17 -30.25 40.93
N THR A 2 -9.86 -30.12 41.17
CA THR A 2 -9.11 -28.95 40.68
C THR A 2 -9.09 -29.00 39.16
N ASP A 3 -9.36 -27.88 38.49
CA ASP A 3 -9.22 -27.80 37.03
C ASP A 3 -7.81 -28.26 36.62
N PRO A 4 -7.67 -28.99 35.50
CA PRO A 4 -6.37 -29.43 35.02
C PRO A 4 -5.47 -28.21 34.75
N LEU A 5 -4.18 -28.35 35.09
CA LEU A 5 -3.19 -27.31 34.85
C LEU A 5 -3.02 -27.06 33.36
N ARG A 6 -2.93 -25.79 32.97
CA ARG A 6 -2.76 -25.37 31.57
C ARG A 6 -1.30 -25.46 31.15
N ARG A 7 -1.05 -25.90 29.92
CA ARG A 7 0.30 -25.98 29.32
C ARG A 7 0.52 -24.89 28.28
N VAL A 8 1.73 -24.32 28.29
CA VAL A 8 2.16 -23.31 27.32
C VAL A 8 3.27 -23.90 26.44
N ALA A 9 3.09 -23.78 25.13
CA ALA A 9 4.11 -24.14 24.14
C ALA A 9 4.50 -22.91 23.32
N ILE A 10 5.80 -22.71 23.15
CA ILE A 10 6.39 -21.67 22.31
C ILE A 10 6.83 -22.32 21.01
N VAL A 11 6.20 -21.92 19.92
CA VAL A 11 6.46 -22.41 18.58
C VAL A 11 7.44 -21.44 17.91
N GLY A 12 8.74 -21.63 18.17
CA GLY A 12 9.82 -20.81 17.61
C GLY A 12 10.87 -20.40 18.64
N SER A 13 12.13 -20.33 18.20
CA SER A 13 13.30 -20.16 19.07
C SER A 13 14.32 -19.16 18.55
N GLY A 14 13.90 -18.28 17.64
CA GLY A 14 14.73 -17.14 17.23
C GLY A 14 14.97 -16.16 18.38
N ASN A 15 15.53 -14.99 18.06
CA ASN A 15 15.87 -13.97 19.06
C ASN A 15 14.63 -13.55 19.89
N TRP A 16 13.49 -13.32 19.23
CA TRP A 16 12.23 -13.00 19.91
C TRP A 16 11.59 -14.20 20.63
N GLY A 17 11.63 -15.39 20.03
CA GLY A 17 11.12 -16.61 20.67
C GLY A 17 11.83 -16.93 21.98
N SER A 18 13.16 -16.80 21.99
CA SER A 18 14.01 -16.94 23.18
C SER A 18 13.72 -15.89 24.25
N THR A 19 13.49 -14.64 23.83
CA THR A 19 13.14 -13.55 24.76
C THR A 19 11.80 -13.81 25.45
N ILE A 20 10.79 -14.21 24.68
CA ILE A 20 9.47 -14.59 25.23
C ILE A 20 9.58 -15.84 26.10
N ALA A 21 10.40 -16.83 25.73
CA ALA A 21 10.63 -18.01 26.56
C ALA A 21 11.20 -17.67 27.94
N LYS A 22 12.16 -16.75 28.01
CA LYS A 22 12.68 -16.22 29.28
C LYS A 22 11.57 -15.58 30.13
N ILE A 23 10.77 -14.70 29.52
CA ILE A 23 9.70 -13.97 30.22
C ILE A 23 8.62 -14.93 30.72
N VAL A 24 8.08 -15.76 29.82
CA VAL A 24 7.01 -16.71 30.13
C VAL A 24 7.50 -17.74 31.13
N GLY A 25 8.71 -18.27 30.99
CA GLY A 25 9.33 -19.19 31.95
C GLY A 25 9.45 -18.60 33.35
N THR A 26 9.67 -17.28 33.46
CA THR A 26 9.74 -16.58 34.75
C THR A 26 8.35 -16.31 35.31
N ASN A 27 7.44 -15.82 34.48
CA ASN A 27 6.10 -15.41 34.89
C ASN A 27 5.20 -16.59 35.23
N ILE A 28 5.33 -17.72 34.54
CA ILE A 28 4.44 -18.88 34.76
C ILE A 28 4.55 -19.42 36.18
N LEU A 29 5.71 -19.29 36.83
CA LEU A 29 5.96 -19.70 38.22
C LEU A 29 5.12 -18.91 39.24
N LYS A 30 4.54 -17.77 38.85
CA LYS A 30 3.65 -16.95 39.69
C LYS A 30 2.22 -17.50 39.72
N PHE A 31 1.88 -18.46 38.86
CA PHE A 31 0.53 -18.99 38.70
C PHE A 31 0.47 -20.46 39.16
N ASN A 32 -0.58 -20.81 39.92
CA ASN A 32 -0.86 -22.18 40.35
C ASN A 32 -1.82 -22.92 39.40
N THR A 33 -2.24 -22.29 38.31
CA THR A 33 -3.16 -22.82 37.30
C THR A 33 -2.46 -23.32 36.04
N PHE A 34 -1.13 -23.26 36.02
CA PHE A 34 -0.29 -23.66 34.90
C PHE A 34 0.70 -24.74 35.30
N GLU A 35 1.07 -25.56 34.32
CA GLU A 35 2.25 -26.41 34.41
C GLU A 35 3.51 -25.53 34.36
N ASN A 36 4.51 -25.84 35.19
CA ASN A 36 5.73 -25.03 35.25
C ASN A 36 6.57 -25.15 33.97
N GLU A 37 6.56 -26.31 33.31
CA GLU A 37 7.36 -26.57 32.11
C GLU A 37 6.87 -25.75 30.91
N ILE A 38 7.75 -24.92 30.36
CA ILE A 38 7.55 -24.24 29.08
C ILE A 38 8.25 -25.03 27.99
N ARG A 39 7.47 -25.55 27.04
CA ARG A 39 8.01 -26.26 25.89
C ARG A 39 8.33 -25.29 24.78
N MET A 40 9.58 -25.23 24.34
CA MET A 40 10.01 -24.36 23.25
C MET A 40 10.45 -25.21 22.05
N TYR A 41 9.79 -25.05 20.91
CA TYR A 41 10.20 -25.66 19.66
C TYR A 41 11.46 -24.97 19.11
N VAL A 42 12.52 -25.75 18.95
CA VAL A 42 13.81 -25.35 18.37
C VAL A 42 14.02 -26.13 17.08
N TYR A 43 14.14 -25.42 15.97
CA TYR A 43 14.59 -26.06 14.73
C TYR A 43 16.03 -26.53 14.95
N GLU A 44 16.28 -27.83 14.76
CA GLU A 44 17.54 -28.42 15.16
C GLU A 44 18.70 -27.91 14.29
N GLU A 45 19.75 -27.44 14.94
CA GLU A 45 20.96 -26.94 14.31
C GLU A 45 22.19 -27.40 15.08
N MET A 46 23.31 -27.57 14.38
CA MET A 46 24.59 -27.89 15.00
C MET A 46 25.35 -26.60 15.32
N VAL A 47 25.66 -26.38 16.59
CA VAL A 47 26.47 -25.25 17.07
C VAL A 47 27.66 -25.81 17.83
N ASN A 48 28.88 -25.50 17.36
CA ASN A 48 30.12 -26.01 17.95
C ASN A 48 30.14 -27.54 18.15
N GLY A 49 29.56 -28.29 17.21
CA GLY A 49 29.51 -29.75 17.25
C GLY A 49 28.45 -30.37 18.17
N ARG A 50 27.61 -29.57 18.82
CA ARG A 50 26.47 -30.03 19.65
C ARG A 50 25.14 -29.59 19.06
N LYS A 51 24.07 -30.34 19.35
CA LYS A 51 22.70 -29.93 18.99
C LYS A 51 22.32 -28.69 19.79
N LEU A 52 21.69 -27.71 19.14
CA LEU A 52 21.26 -26.49 19.78
C LEU A 52 20.26 -26.77 20.92
N THR A 53 19.39 -27.76 20.75
CA THR A 53 18.46 -28.21 21.81
C THR A 53 19.19 -28.70 23.06
N GLU A 54 20.25 -29.50 22.90
CA GLU A 54 21.07 -30.00 24.00
C GLU A 54 21.79 -28.86 24.72
N ILE A 55 22.34 -27.90 23.97
CA ILE A 55 22.97 -26.69 24.54
C ILE A 55 21.95 -25.91 25.37
N ILE A 56 20.77 -25.63 24.81
CA ILE A 56 19.72 -24.87 25.51
C ILE A 56 19.29 -25.60 26.78
N ASN A 57 19.09 -26.92 26.75
CA ASN A 57 18.63 -27.69 27.91
C ASN A 57 19.70 -27.84 29.01
N GLN A 58 20.98 -27.84 28.66
CA GLN A 58 22.08 -27.98 29.63
C GLN A 58 22.57 -26.64 30.18
N GLU A 59 22.64 -25.62 29.31
CA GLU A 59 23.22 -24.32 29.64
C GLU A 59 22.15 -23.25 29.90
N HIS A 60 20.88 -23.59 29.69
CA HIS A 60 19.74 -22.69 29.78
C HIS A 60 19.96 -21.40 28.98
N GLU A 61 20.48 -21.52 27.76
CA GLU A 61 20.82 -20.37 26.93
C GLU A 61 20.72 -20.72 25.45
N ASN A 62 20.10 -19.84 24.67
CA ASN A 62 20.17 -19.92 23.21
C ASN A 62 21.38 -19.14 22.71
N VAL A 63 22.54 -19.80 22.76
CA VAL A 63 23.85 -19.21 22.42
C VAL A 63 23.93 -18.64 20.99
N LYS A 64 23.06 -19.09 20.09
CA LYS A 64 23.02 -18.61 18.69
C LYS A 64 22.13 -17.39 18.53
N TYR A 65 20.92 -17.41 19.08
CA TYR A 65 19.90 -16.41 18.78
C TYR A 65 19.70 -15.37 19.90
N LEU A 66 20.09 -15.66 21.14
CA LEU A 66 20.01 -14.73 22.27
C LEU A 66 21.19 -14.93 23.25
N PRO A 67 22.44 -14.71 22.79
CA PRO A 67 23.63 -14.92 23.61
C PRO A 67 23.66 -13.99 24.84
N GLY A 68 24.15 -14.49 25.96
CA GLY A 68 24.29 -13.77 27.23
C GLY A 68 23.03 -13.72 28.10
N HIS A 69 21.91 -14.30 27.65
CA HIS A 69 20.66 -14.28 28.41
C HIS A 69 20.23 -15.70 28.82
N LYS A 70 20.32 -15.99 30.12
CA LYS A 70 19.88 -17.27 30.68
C LYS A 70 18.35 -17.38 30.76
N PHE A 71 17.84 -18.55 30.42
CA PHE A 71 16.49 -18.98 30.63
C PHE A 71 16.31 -19.53 32.06
N PRO A 72 15.10 -19.41 32.62
CA PRO A 72 14.70 -20.21 33.76
C PRO A 72 14.82 -21.73 33.47
N PRO A 73 15.16 -22.58 34.46
CA PRO A 73 15.35 -24.02 34.24
C PRO A 73 14.11 -24.77 33.74
N ASN A 74 12.92 -24.19 33.91
CA ASN A 74 11.65 -24.74 33.44
C ASN A 74 11.37 -24.48 31.94
N VAL A 75 12.27 -23.80 31.22
CA VAL A 75 12.21 -23.69 29.75
C VAL A 75 12.95 -24.87 29.14
N VAL A 76 12.24 -25.73 28.42
CA VAL A 76 12.75 -26.97 27.83
C VAL A 76 12.66 -26.90 26.31
N ALA A 77 13.79 -27.06 25.64
CA ALA A 77 13.91 -27.09 24.18
C ALA A 77 13.57 -28.48 23.62
N TYR A 78 12.71 -28.48 22.61
CA TYR A 78 12.28 -29.66 21.85
C TYR A 78 12.63 -29.48 20.37
N SER A 79 13.27 -30.50 19.76
CA SER A 79 13.64 -30.50 18.34
C SER A 79 12.47 -30.84 17.41
N ASP A 80 11.48 -31.54 17.94
CA ASP A 80 10.26 -31.90 17.23
C ASP A 80 9.11 -30.98 17.65
N VAL A 81 8.40 -30.44 16.66
CA VAL A 81 7.32 -29.48 16.93
C VAL A 81 6.07 -30.16 17.48
N VAL A 82 5.79 -31.41 17.09
CA VAL A 82 4.65 -32.16 17.59
C VAL A 82 4.82 -32.44 19.08
N ASP A 83 6.02 -32.85 19.51
CA ASP A 83 6.34 -33.04 20.92
C ASP A 83 6.24 -31.72 21.72
N ALA A 84 6.73 -30.63 21.15
CA ALA A 84 6.68 -29.31 21.78
C ALA A 84 5.23 -28.85 22.05
N VAL A 85 4.30 -29.08 21.12
CA VAL A 85 2.91 -28.63 21.24
C VAL A 85 1.97 -29.65 21.90
N LYS A 86 2.46 -30.86 22.18
CA LYS A 86 1.65 -31.94 22.74
C LYS A 86 0.98 -31.49 24.03
N ASP A 87 -0.35 -31.63 24.07
CA ASP A 87 -1.20 -31.23 25.18
C ASP A 87 -1.15 -29.74 25.56
N ALA A 88 -0.64 -28.86 24.68
CA ALA A 88 -0.62 -27.42 24.93
C ALA A 88 -2.04 -26.82 24.88
N ASP A 89 -2.35 -25.98 25.86
CA ASP A 89 -3.59 -25.20 25.91
C ASP A 89 -3.38 -23.79 25.31
N ILE A 90 -2.13 -23.32 25.31
CA ILE A 90 -1.73 -22.03 24.76
C ILE A 90 -0.51 -22.22 23.84
N LEU A 91 -0.64 -21.77 22.59
CA LEU A 91 0.40 -21.85 21.56
C LEU A 91 0.91 -20.44 21.23
N LEU A 92 2.17 -20.14 21.53
CA LEU A 92 2.80 -18.86 21.19
C LEU A 92 3.59 -19.00 19.89
N PHE A 93 3.04 -18.52 18.77
CA PHE A 93 3.66 -18.58 17.45
C PHE A 93 4.66 -17.44 17.26
N ILE A 94 5.95 -17.79 17.25
CA ILE A 94 7.06 -16.84 17.15
C ILE A 94 8.03 -17.32 16.06
N LEU A 95 7.50 -17.45 14.85
CA LEU A 95 8.24 -17.89 13.68
C LEU A 95 8.35 -16.74 12.67
N PRO A 96 9.40 -16.72 11.84
CA PRO A 96 9.32 -16.03 10.56
C PRO A 96 8.08 -16.47 9.78
N HIS A 97 7.35 -15.52 9.17
CA HIS A 97 6.02 -15.76 8.59
C HIS A 97 6.00 -16.90 7.56
N GLN A 98 7.09 -17.09 6.82
CA GLN A 98 7.23 -18.12 5.78
C GLN A 98 7.17 -19.56 6.32
N PHE A 99 7.40 -19.76 7.61
CA PHE A 99 7.36 -21.09 8.23
C PHE A 99 6.01 -21.43 8.87
N VAL A 100 5.13 -20.42 9.07
CA VAL A 100 3.89 -20.58 9.83
C VAL A 100 2.97 -21.64 9.23
N GLU A 101 2.68 -21.59 7.93
CA GLU A 101 1.78 -22.56 7.28
C GLU A 101 2.30 -24.00 7.43
N ARG A 102 3.56 -24.23 7.06
CA ARG A 102 4.17 -25.57 7.15
C ARG A 102 4.11 -26.12 8.57
N THR A 103 4.40 -25.27 9.56
CA THR A 103 4.33 -25.65 10.97
C THR A 103 2.90 -25.97 11.39
N CYS A 104 1.92 -25.15 11.02
CA CYS A 104 0.51 -25.41 11.32
C CYS A 104 0.04 -26.75 10.71
N LEU A 105 0.42 -27.04 9.46
CA LEU A 105 0.09 -28.31 8.82
C LEU A 105 0.69 -29.51 9.54
N ALA A 106 1.93 -29.40 10.02
CA ALA A 106 2.61 -30.48 10.75
C ALA A 106 1.95 -30.80 12.11
N ILE A 107 1.42 -29.79 12.80
CA ILE A 107 0.84 -29.96 14.14
C ILE A 107 -0.68 -30.07 14.16
N LYS A 108 -1.37 -29.91 13.03
CA LYS A 108 -2.84 -29.81 12.96
C LYS A 108 -3.57 -30.91 13.75
N SER A 109 -3.10 -32.16 13.67
CA SER A 109 -3.71 -33.32 14.35
C SER A 109 -3.32 -33.48 15.83
N HIS A 110 -2.43 -32.62 16.34
CA HIS A 110 -1.83 -32.72 17.67
C HIS A 110 -2.21 -31.55 18.59
N VAL A 111 -2.96 -30.57 18.09
CA VAL A 111 -3.45 -29.41 18.84
C VAL A 111 -4.80 -29.72 19.48
N LYS A 112 -4.93 -29.43 20.79
CA LYS A 112 -6.20 -29.53 21.51
C LYS A 112 -7.24 -28.60 20.89
N LYS A 113 -8.47 -29.06 20.70
CA LYS A 113 -9.58 -28.24 20.20
C LYS A 113 -9.97 -27.10 21.16
N THR A 114 -9.63 -27.23 22.44
CA THR A 114 -9.83 -26.20 23.47
C THR A 114 -8.68 -25.21 23.57
N ALA A 115 -7.59 -25.39 22.83
CA ALA A 115 -6.45 -24.49 22.87
C ALA A 115 -6.76 -23.15 22.19
N PHE A 116 -5.90 -22.17 22.41
CA PHE A 116 -5.83 -20.97 21.58
C PHE A 116 -4.38 -20.64 21.22
N ALA A 117 -4.22 -19.88 20.15
CA ALA A 117 -2.94 -19.44 19.64
C ALA A 117 -2.73 -17.93 19.84
N VAL A 118 -1.47 -17.51 19.88
CA VAL A 118 -1.06 -16.10 19.88
C VAL A 118 0.06 -15.93 18.86
N SER A 119 -0.17 -15.13 17.82
CA SER A 119 0.86 -14.78 16.84
C SER A 119 1.64 -13.55 17.27
N PHE A 120 2.96 -13.66 17.24
CA PHE A 120 3.91 -12.56 17.38
C PHE A 120 4.55 -12.21 16.02
N SER A 121 4.12 -12.89 14.96
CA SER A 121 4.75 -12.85 13.66
C SER A 121 4.27 -11.60 12.91
N LYS A 122 5.20 -10.74 12.51
CA LYS A 122 4.93 -9.51 11.74
C LYS A 122 5.06 -9.80 10.24
N GLY A 123 4.07 -9.42 9.44
CA GLY A 123 4.01 -9.65 7.99
C GLY A 123 2.68 -10.27 7.56
N PHE A 124 2.53 -10.55 6.26
CA PHE A 124 1.37 -11.27 5.73
C PHE A 124 1.72 -12.72 5.36
N TYR A 125 0.70 -13.52 5.14
CA TYR A 125 0.81 -14.79 4.43
C TYR A 125 0.39 -14.57 2.98
N VAL A 126 1.17 -15.10 2.03
CA VAL A 126 0.82 -15.11 0.62
C VAL A 126 0.57 -16.54 0.17
N SER A 127 -0.66 -16.82 -0.25
CA SER A 127 -1.02 -18.13 -0.79
C SER A 127 -0.41 -18.34 -2.18
N LYS A 128 -0.45 -19.59 -2.66
CA LYS A 128 0.02 -19.95 -4.02
C LYS A 128 -0.71 -19.19 -5.13
N ASP A 129 -1.99 -18.89 -4.92
CA ASP A 129 -2.84 -18.10 -5.81
C ASP A 129 -2.73 -16.58 -5.56
N LYS A 130 -1.65 -16.12 -4.90
CA LYS A 130 -1.34 -14.71 -4.66
C LYS A 130 -2.40 -13.97 -3.82
N ARG A 131 -3.21 -14.69 -3.05
CA ARG A 131 -4.07 -14.08 -2.04
C ARG A 131 -3.24 -13.78 -0.81
N VAL A 132 -3.38 -12.56 -0.32
CA VAL A 132 -2.71 -12.10 0.89
C VAL A 132 -3.69 -12.28 2.05
N GLU A 133 -3.26 -12.94 3.12
CA GLU A 133 -4.05 -13.21 4.33
C GLU A 133 -3.25 -12.81 5.58
N LEU A 134 -3.95 -12.54 6.68
CA LEU A 134 -3.32 -12.35 7.99
C LEU A 134 -2.82 -13.69 8.55
N LEU A 135 -1.69 -13.67 9.25
CA LEU A 135 -1.11 -14.89 9.82
C LEU A 135 -2.01 -15.48 10.92
N SER A 136 -2.66 -14.64 11.73
CA SER A 136 -3.62 -15.10 12.73
C SER A 136 -4.82 -15.81 12.10
N THR A 137 -5.32 -15.31 10.96
CA THR A 137 -6.38 -15.96 10.17
C THR A 137 -5.92 -17.31 9.63
N VAL A 138 -4.70 -17.39 9.10
CA VAL A 138 -4.13 -18.66 8.62
C VAL A 138 -3.96 -19.67 9.75
N ILE A 139 -3.40 -19.26 10.89
CA ILE A 139 -3.22 -20.12 12.07
C ILE A 139 -4.59 -20.62 12.57
N SER A 140 -5.56 -19.71 12.71
CA SER A 140 -6.90 -20.04 13.19
C SER A 140 -7.61 -21.03 12.26
N ARG A 141 -7.56 -20.81 10.95
CA ARG A 141 -8.14 -21.69 9.93
C ARG A 141 -7.48 -23.06 9.88
N LEU A 142 -6.15 -23.14 9.94
CA LEU A 142 -5.43 -24.40 9.80
C LEU A 142 -5.54 -25.27 11.05
N LEU A 143 -5.48 -24.65 12.23
CA LEU A 143 -5.51 -25.37 13.51
C LEU A 143 -6.90 -25.50 14.12
N GLU A 144 -7.88 -24.76 13.59
CA GLU A 144 -9.26 -24.74 14.07
C GLU A 144 -9.36 -24.30 15.55
N VAL A 145 -8.56 -23.29 15.90
CA VAL A 145 -8.52 -22.66 17.24
C VAL A 145 -8.55 -21.14 17.13
N PRO A 146 -9.00 -20.39 18.16
CA PRO A 146 -8.86 -18.95 18.17
C PRO A 146 -7.39 -18.53 18.08
N CYS A 147 -7.09 -17.48 17.31
CA CYS A 147 -5.75 -16.89 17.25
C CYS A 147 -5.81 -15.40 17.60
N TYR A 148 -4.98 -15.01 18.55
CA TYR A 148 -4.79 -13.62 19.01
C TYR A 148 -3.43 -13.11 18.54
N VAL A 149 -3.14 -11.83 18.77
CA VAL A 149 -1.87 -11.24 18.34
C VAL A 149 -1.21 -10.41 19.43
N LEU A 150 0.12 -10.30 19.37
CA LEU A 150 0.90 -9.34 20.15
C LEU A 150 1.82 -8.56 19.21
N MET A 151 1.64 -7.24 19.16
CA MET A 151 2.40 -6.32 18.32
C MET A 151 2.82 -5.10 19.13
N GLY A 152 3.96 -4.48 18.80
CA GLY A 152 4.45 -3.31 19.55
C GLY A 152 5.89 -2.93 19.23
N ALA A 153 6.34 -1.83 19.81
CA ALA A 153 7.72 -1.35 19.74
C ALA A 153 8.63 -2.16 20.66
N ASN A 154 9.05 -3.34 20.20
CA ASN A 154 9.75 -4.31 21.05
C ASN A 154 10.96 -4.92 20.34
N ILE A 155 12.12 -4.27 20.46
CA ILE A 155 13.38 -4.82 19.99
C ILE A 155 13.81 -5.93 20.95
N ALA A 156 13.91 -7.15 20.42
CA ALA A 156 14.08 -8.36 21.22
C ALA A 156 15.26 -8.33 22.20
N SER A 157 16.42 -7.81 21.78
CA SER A 157 17.59 -7.66 22.65
C SER A 157 17.38 -6.67 23.81
N GLU A 158 16.65 -5.58 23.58
CA GLU A 158 16.34 -4.58 24.63
C GLU A 158 15.39 -5.16 25.67
N VAL A 159 14.35 -5.88 25.20
CA VAL A 159 13.41 -6.57 26.09
C VAL A 159 14.13 -7.66 26.90
N ALA A 160 15.00 -8.45 26.26
CA ALA A 160 15.78 -9.49 26.95
C ALA A 160 16.72 -8.92 28.03
N ALA A 161 17.22 -7.69 27.82
CA ALA A 161 18.04 -6.92 28.73
C ALA A 161 17.24 -6.21 29.85
N GLY A 162 15.91 -6.31 29.87
CA GLY A 162 15.07 -5.62 30.86
C GLY A 162 14.99 -4.11 30.63
N THR A 163 15.10 -3.67 29.38
CA THR A 163 14.83 -2.27 29.04
C THR A 163 13.32 -2.07 28.91
N PHE A 164 12.83 -0.94 29.42
CA PHE A 164 11.41 -0.62 29.38
C PHE A 164 10.87 -0.58 27.94
N CYS A 165 9.75 -1.26 27.71
CA CYS A 165 9.01 -1.24 26.45
C CYS A 165 7.52 -1.59 26.67
N GLU A 166 6.73 -1.40 25.63
CA GLU A 166 5.28 -1.64 25.67
C GLU A 166 4.83 -2.42 24.44
N ALA A 167 3.75 -3.19 24.57
CA ALA A 167 3.08 -3.82 23.43
C ALA A 167 1.56 -3.88 23.59
N THR A 168 0.89 -4.11 22.47
CA THR A 168 -0.56 -4.22 22.36
C THR A 168 -0.92 -5.67 22.05
N VAL A 169 -1.82 -6.22 22.86
CA VAL A 169 -2.42 -7.54 22.68
C VAL A 169 -3.76 -7.37 21.98
N GLY A 170 -3.91 -7.97 20.81
CA GLY A 170 -5.18 -8.06 20.10
C GLY A 170 -5.97 -9.28 20.55
N SER A 171 -7.04 -9.07 21.32
CA SER A 171 -7.96 -10.13 21.73
C SER A 171 -9.39 -9.63 21.89
N ARG A 172 -10.32 -10.31 21.20
CA ARG A 172 -11.77 -10.15 21.40
C ARG A 172 -12.30 -10.93 22.61
N ASN A 173 -11.54 -11.92 23.08
CA ASN A 173 -11.89 -12.68 24.28
C ASN A 173 -11.15 -12.07 25.48
N TYR A 174 -11.92 -11.53 26.44
CA TYR A 174 -11.37 -10.86 27.61
C TYR A 174 -10.51 -11.81 28.47
N GLU A 175 -10.99 -13.03 28.74
CA GLU A 175 -10.29 -14.01 29.57
C GLU A 175 -8.95 -14.42 28.93
N HIS A 176 -8.96 -14.75 27.64
CA HIS A 176 -7.73 -15.08 26.91
C HIS A 176 -6.77 -13.88 26.87
N GLY A 177 -7.29 -12.67 26.68
CA GLY A 177 -6.48 -11.45 26.74
C GLY A 177 -5.77 -11.28 28.09
N GLN A 178 -6.48 -11.50 29.21
CA GLN A 178 -5.90 -11.41 30.55
C GLN A 178 -4.86 -12.51 30.82
N LEU A 179 -5.07 -13.73 30.30
CA LEU A 179 -4.09 -14.81 30.41
C LEU A 179 -2.81 -14.49 29.65
N ILE A 180 -2.94 -14.02 28.41
CA ILE A 180 -1.79 -13.57 27.59
C ILE A 180 -1.04 -12.47 28.32
N LYS A 181 -1.77 -11.47 28.85
CA LYS A 181 -1.18 -10.38 29.62
C LYS A 181 -0.45 -10.88 30.86
N GLY A 182 -1.03 -11.80 31.63
CA GLY A 182 -0.40 -12.38 32.81
C GLY A 182 0.87 -13.17 32.51
N LEU A 183 0.91 -13.91 31.40
CA LEU A 183 2.08 -14.70 30.99
C LEU A 183 3.25 -13.83 30.53
N ILE A 184 2.99 -12.65 29.96
CA ILE A 184 4.01 -11.87 29.23
C ILE A 184 4.38 -10.57 29.95
N GLN A 185 3.45 -9.93 30.67
CA GLN A 185 3.72 -8.63 31.28
C GLN A 185 4.79 -8.74 32.37
N THR A 186 5.72 -7.78 32.38
CA THR A 186 6.64 -7.51 33.49
C THR A 186 6.54 -6.04 33.90
N ASP A 187 7.43 -5.57 34.78
CA ASP A 187 7.53 -4.15 35.10
C ASP A 187 8.17 -3.37 33.94
N GLU A 188 9.10 -3.99 33.23
CA GLU A 188 9.79 -3.47 32.06
C GLU A 188 9.05 -3.74 30.74
N PHE A 189 8.13 -4.69 30.68
CA PHE A 189 7.35 -4.99 29.47
C PHE A 189 5.85 -4.87 29.73
N ARG A 190 5.29 -3.70 29.43
CA ARG A 190 3.88 -3.36 29.75
C ARG A 190 2.93 -3.68 28.59
N LEU A 191 1.76 -4.22 28.91
CA LEU A 191 0.79 -4.67 27.89
C LEU A 191 -0.57 -4.00 28.04
N VAL A 192 -1.12 -3.57 26.91
CA VAL A 192 -2.51 -3.11 26.77
C VAL A 192 -3.28 -4.11 25.90
N ILE A 193 -4.51 -4.46 26.31
CA ILE A 193 -5.38 -5.36 25.54
C ILE A 193 -6.39 -4.52 24.76
N LYS A 194 -6.58 -4.84 23.48
CA LYS A 194 -7.55 -4.20 22.58
C LYS A 194 -8.28 -5.24 21.75
N PRO A 195 -9.56 -4.99 21.37
CA PRO A 195 -10.34 -5.95 20.60
C PRO A 195 -9.99 -5.98 19.09
N ASP A 196 -9.28 -4.97 18.59
CA ASP A 196 -8.97 -4.70 17.17
C ASP A 196 -7.87 -5.63 16.60
N THR A 197 -8.03 -6.94 16.78
CA THR A 197 -7.01 -7.97 16.53
C THR A 197 -6.41 -7.88 15.12
N GLU A 198 -7.26 -7.79 14.10
CA GLU A 198 -6.84 -7.73 12.70
C GLU A 198 -6.06 -6.44 12.41
N VAL A 199 -6.51 -5.30 12.93
CA VAL A 199 -5.83 -4.01 12.72
C VAL A 199 -4.47 -3.98 13.42
N ILE A 200 -4.38 -4.50 14.65
CA ILE A 200 -3.12 -4.61 15.39
C ILE A 200 -2.10 -5.41 14.59
N GLU A 201 -2.51 -6.53 13.98
CA GLU A 201 -1.64 -7.37 13.15
C GLU A 201 -1.18 -6.66 11.87
N VAL A 202 -2.12 -6.04 11.15
CA VAL A 202 -1.84 -5.30 9.91
C VAL A 202 -0.83 -4.19 10.14
N LEU A 203 -0.96 -3.43 11.23
CA LEU A 203 -0.04 -2.33 11.56
C LEU A 203 1.40 -2.84 11.74
N GLY A 204 1.58 -4.03 12.31
CA GLY A 204 2.88 -4.68 12.45
C GLY A 204 3.57 -5.00 11.13
N ALA A 205 2.81 -5.25 10.06
CA ALA A 205 3.31 -5.46 8.71
C ALA A 205 3.56 -4.13 7.98
N LEU A 206 2.56 -3.24 7.93
CA LEU A 206 2.62 -2.00 7.14
C LEU A 206 3.74 -1.04 7.58
N LYS A 207 4.04 -0.98 8.89
CA LYS A 207 5.12 -0.12 9.39
C LYS A 207 6.47 -0.40 8.73
N ASN A 208 6.71 -1.65 8.29
CA ASN A 208 7.99 -2.04 7.73
C ASN A 208 8.20 -1.41 6.34
N ILE A 209 7.11 -1.17 5.60
CA ILE A 209 7.11 -0.44 4.33
C ILE A 209 7.53 1.01 4.58
N VAL A 210 6.92 1.67 5.58
CA VAL A 210 7.27 3.06 5.95
C VAL A 210 8.71 3.15 6.46
N ALA A 211 9.20 2.14 7.17
CA ALA A 211 10.60 2.10 7.61
C ALA A 211 11.59 1.97 6.45
N VAL A 212 11.22 1.28 5.36
CA VAL A 212 12.01 1.27 4.11
C VAL A 212 12.03 2.68 3.50
N ALA A 213 10.88 3.36 3.39
CA ALA A 213 10.83 4.75 2.92
C ALA A 213 11.70 5.69 3.77
N ALA A 214 11.67 5.53 5.10
CA ALA A 214 12.50 6.29 6.02
C ALA A 214 14.00 6.01 5.78
N GLY A 215 14.37 4.76 5.48
CA GLY A 215 15.73 4.40 5.08
C GLY A 215 16.14 4.98 3.73
N PHE A 216 15.25 5.02 2.74
CA PHE A 216 15.50 5.71 1.47
C PHE A 216 15.78 7.19 1.69
N SER A 217 14.97 7.85 2.53
CA SER A 217 15.19 9.24 2.95
C SER A 217 16.57 9.44 3.59
N ASP A 218 16.98 8.57 4.52
CA ASP A 218 18.32 8.59 5.12
C ASP A 218 19.44 8.37 4.09
N GLY A 219 19.19 7.50 3.11
CA GLY A 219 20.10 7.16 2.04
C GLY A 219 20.35 8.31 1.07
N LEU A 220 19.30 9.06 0.75
CA LEU A 220 19.32 10.25 -0.12
C LEU A 220 19.91 11.49 0.57
N GLY A 221 20.19 11.42 1.87
CA GLY A 221 20.69 12.55 2.65
C GLY A 221 19.63 13.62 2.94
N TYR A 222 18.35 13.26 2.91
CA TYR A 222 17.28 14.17 3.33
C TYR A 222 17.29 14.38 4.84
N GLY A 223 16.96 15.61 5.29
CA GLY A 223 16.94 15.97 6.70
C GLY A 223 15.70 15.45 7.46
N ASP A 224 15.71 15.66 8.78
CA ASP A 224 14.69 15.14 9.70
C ASP A 224 13.26 15.60 9.38
N ASN A 225 13.08 16.80 8.83
CA ASN A 225 11.75 17.28 8.41
C ASN A 225 11.14 16.41 7.31
N THR A 226 11.94 16.01 6.32
CA THR A 226 11.50 15.12 5.24
C THR A 226 11.21 13.72 5.78
N LYS A 227 12.08 13.21 6.66
CA LYS A 227 11.87 11.92 7.32
C LYS A 227 10.60 11.91 8.18
N ALA A 228 10.33 13.00 8.90
CA ALA A 228 9.08 13.17 9.65
C ALA A 228 7.86 13.20 8.73
N ALA A 229 7.97 13.83 7.55
CA ALA A 229 6.90 13.80 6.54
C ALA A 229 6.66 12.38 6.02
N VAL A 230 7.71 11.59 5.75
CA VAL A 230 7.61 10.16 5.40
C VAL A 230 6.87 9.37 6.47
N ILE A 231 7.27 9.53 7.74
CA ILE A 231 6.64 8.81 8.87
C ILE A 231 5.16 9.19 8.99
N ARG A 232 4.84 10.50 8.95
CA ARG A 232 3.48 10.99 9.08
C ARG A 232 2.58 10.54 7.93
N LEU A 233 3.05 10.63 6.68
CA LEU A 233 2.31 10.20 5.50
C LEU A 233 2.16 8.67 5.46
N GLY A 234 3.20 7.94 5.84
CA GLY A 234 3.14 6.49 6.01
C GLY A 234 2.11 6.08 7.06
N LEU A 235 2.06 6.75 8.21
CA LEU A 235 1.00 6.52 9.20
C LEU A 235 -0.39 6.78 8.62
N LYS A 236 -0.56 7.82 7.80
CA LYS A 236 -1.84 8.10 7.14
C LYS A 236 -2.25 7.02 6.13
N GLU A 237 -1.29 6.49 5.36
CA GLU A 237 -1.56 5.35 4.48
C GLU A 237 -1.87 4.09 5.28
N MET A 238 -1.21 3.85 6.42
CA MET A 238 -1.56 2.76 7.34
C MET A 238 -3.00 2.88 7.85
N VAL A 239 -3.38 4.06 8.34
CA VAL A 239 -4.77 4.35 8.79
C VAL A 239 -5.76 4.10 7.67
N LYS A 240 -5.53 4.69 6.50
CA LYS A 240 -6.41 4.55 5.33
C LYS A 240 -6.54 3.11 4.85
N PHE A 241 -5.46 2.33 4.90
CA PHE A 241 -5.48 0.92 4.55
C PHE A 241 -6.37 0.13 5.51
N CYS A 242 -6.24 0.39 6.81
CA CYS A 242 -7.10 -0.21 7.83
C CYS A 242 -8.57 0.25 7.70
N GLU A 243 -8.85 1.53 7.41
CA GLU A 243 -10.21 2.04 7.18
C GLU A 243 -10.90 1.38 5.98
N GLU A 244 -10.16 1.18 4.89
CA GLU A 244 -10.71 0.61 3.66
C GLU A 244 -10.92 -0.92 3.76
N PHE A 245 -9.97 -1.64 4.37
CA PHE A 245 -9.95 -3.11 4.32
C PHE A 245 -10.34 -3.79 5.65
N PHE A 246 -10.33 -3.05 6.77
CA PHE A 246 -10.64 -3.54 8.11
C PHE A 246 -11.57 -2.57 8.87
N PRO A 247 -12.77 -2.26 8.32
CA PRO A 247 -13.66 -1.28 8.93
C PRO A 247 -14.18 -1.71 10.31
N GLY A 248 -14.59 -0.74 11.13
CA GLY A 248 -15.17 -1.00 12.45
C GLY A 248 -14.18 -1.12 13.61
N HIS A 249 -12.92 -0.73 13.39
CA HIS A 249 -11.90 -0.65 14.44
C HIS A 249 -11.98 0.67 15.22
N HIS A 250 -11.40 0.67 16.42
CA HIS A 250 -11.31 1.86 17.26
C HIS A 250 -10.23 2.82 16.73
N PRO A 251 -10.54 4.11 16.46
CA PRO A 251 -9.56 5.06 15.94
C PRO A 251 -8.33 5.25 16.83
N GLN A 252 -8.44 5.02 18.14
CA GLN A 252 -7.34 5.14 19.08
C GLN A 252 -6.27 4.05 18.88
N ILE A 253 -6.56 2.97 18.15
CA ILE A 253 -5.61 1.85 17.97
C ILE A 253 -4.29 2.29 17.32
N PHE A 254 -4.33 3.31 16.47
CA PHE A 254 -3.14 3.86 15.82
C PHE A 254 -2.21 4.60 16.78
N LEU A 255 -2.71 5.00 17.95
CA LEU A 255 -1.94 5.66 19.02
C LEU A 255 -1.35 4.66 20.02
N GLU A 256 -1.75 3.40 19.97
CA GLU A 256 -1.22 2.33 20.82
C GLU A 256 0.18 1.90 20.35
N SER A 257 0.88 1.09 21.15
CA SER A 257 2.25 0.65 20.85
C SER A 257 2.36 -0.05 19.48
N CYS A 258 1.36 -0.83 19.06
CA CYS A 258 1.33 -1.47 17.74
C CYS A 258 1.26 -0.49 16.55
N GLY A 259 0.81 0.75 16.77
CA GLY A 259 0.69 1.78 15.76
C GLY A 259 1.90 2.71 15.73
N VAL A 260 1.73 3.92 16.25
CA VAL A 260 2.73 4.99 16.16
C VAL A 260 4.06 4.64 16.83
N ALA A 261 4.06 3.96 17.98
CA ALA A 261 5.31 3.67 18.69
C ALA A 261 6.19 2.67 17.90
N ASP A 262 5.61 1.57 17.42
CA ASP A 262 6.33 0.58 16.62
C ASP A 262 6.78 1.18 15.29
N LEU A 263 5.96 2.01 14.66
CA LEU A 263 6.32 2.75 13.46
C LEU A 263 7.55 3.64 13.67
N VAL A 264 7.53 4.51 14.69
CA VAL A 264 8.62 5.43 14.99
C VAL A 264 9.91 4.66 15.28
N THR A 265 9.86 3.70 16.20
CA THR A 265 11.03 2.88 16.57
C THR A 265 11.64 2.19 15.35
N THR A 266 10.81 1.67 14.45
CA THR A 266 11.28 0.98 13.25
C THR A 266 11.92 1.95 12.23
N CYS A 267 11.38 3.17 12.10
CA CYS A 267 11.90 4.18 11.17
C CYS A 267 13.24 4.80 11.63
N TYR A 268 13.58 4.73 12.92
CA TYR A 268 14.85 5.23 13.46
C TYR A 268 15.87 4.10 13.70
N GLY A 269 15.46 2.98 14.30
CA GLY A 269 16.36 1.91 14.75
C GLY A 269 16.28 0.60 13.96
N GLY A 270 15.29 0.42 13.08
CA GLY A 270 14.99 -0.87 12.46
C GLY A 270 15.96 -1.34 11.38
N ARG A 271 16.02 -2.66 11.17
CA ARG A 271 16.76 -3.33 10.07
C ARG A 271 16.29 -2.87 8.69
N ASN A 272 14.97 -2.70 8.51
CA ASN A 272 14.36 -2.18 7.27
C ASN A 272 14.96 -0.83 6.87
N ARG A 273 15.00 0.13 7.80
CA ARG A 273 15.63 1.44 7.58
C ARG A 273 17.14 1.30 7.30
N LYS A 274 17.85 0.45 8.05
CA LYS A 274 19.31 0.27 7.89
C LYS A 274 19.68 -0.20 6.49
N VAL A 275 19.02 -1.26 6.01
CA VAL A 275 19.30 -1.84 4.71
C VAL A 275 18.82 -0.93 3.59
N ALA A 276 17.64 -0.32 3.72
CA ALA A 276 17.13 0.63 2.72
C ALA A 276 18.04 1.86 2.56
N ALA A 277 18.64 2.37 3.63
CA ALA A 277 19.63 3.44 3.53
C ALA A 277 20.91 2.99 2.80
N ALA A 278 21.38 1.77 3.07
CA ALA A 278 22.53 1.19 2.37
C ALA A 278 22.23 0.92 0.88
N PHE A 279 21.01 0.47 0.56
CA PHE A 279 20.53 0.27 -0.81
C PHE A 279 20.69 1.54 -1.65
N VAL A 280 20.22 2.68 -1.15
CA VAL A 280 20.36 3.96 -1.86
C VAL A 280 21.83 4.40 -1.94
N LYS A 281 22.60 4.28 -0.86
CA LYS A 281 24.00 4.76 -0.81
C LYS A 281 24.95 3.95 -1.67
N THR A 282 24.70 2.66 -1.82
CA THR A 282 25.63 1.73 -2.48
C THR A 282 25.18 1.33 -3.87
N GLY A 283 23.87 1.44 -4.18
CA GLY A 283 23.31 0.92 -5.42
C GLY A 283 23.30 -0.61 -5.53
N LYS A 284 23.69 -1.33 -4.47
CA LYS A 284 23.57 -2.81 -4.41
C LYS A 284 22.11 -3.22 -4.33
N ASP A 285 21.80 -4.46 -4.71
CA ASP A 285 20.45 -4.98 -4.57
C ASP A 285 20.15 -5.33 -3.10
N ILE A 286 18.86 -5.36 -2.76
CA ILE A 286 18.39 -5.59 -1.39
C ILE A 286 18.79 -6.98 -0.87
N ARG A 287 18.82 -8.01 -1.74
CA ARG A 287 19.14 -9.38 -1.31
C ARG A 287 20.60 -9.50 -0.91
N THR A 288 21.51 -8.92 -1.70
CA THR A 288 22.93 -8.84 -1.35
C THR A 288 23.14 -8.12 -0.03
N LEU A 289 22.47 -6.98 0.18
CA LEU A 289 22.59 -6.24 1.45
C LEU A 289 21.96 -6.97 2.64
N GLU A 290 20.88 -7.72 2.44
CA GLU A 290 20.31 -8.60 3.47
C GLU A 290 21.37 -9.61 3.97
N GLU A 291 22.02 -10.31 3.05
CA GLU A 291 23.06 -11.31 3.37
C GLU A 291 24.27 -10.66 4.06
N GLU A 292 24.76 -9.54 3.55
CA GLU A 292 25.92 -8.82 4.08
C GLU A 292 25.67 -8.20 5.47
N MET A 293 24.44 -7.74 5.75
CA MET A 293 24.19 -6.87 6.90
C MET A 293 23.39 -7.52 8.03
N LEU A 294 22.67 -8.61 7.77
CA LEU A 294 21.68 -9.16 8.71
C LEU A 294 22.06 -10.53 9.30
N ASN A 295 23.22 -11.10 8.96
CA ASN A 295 23.75 -12.33 9.56
C ASN A 295 22.72 -13.49 9.61
N GLY A 296 22.02 -13.71 8.50
CA GLY A 296 20.99 -14.76 8.37
C GLY A 296 19.58 -14.36 8.82
N GLN A 297 19.37 -13.15 9.34
CA GLN A 297 18.03 -12.62 9.58
C GLN A 297 17.41 -12.09 8.28
N LYS A 298 16.08 -12.15 8.17
CA LYS A 298 15.31 -11.70 6.99
C LYS A 298 14.80 -10.26 7.10
N LEU A 299 14.77 -9.57 5.98
CA LEU A 299 14.28 -8.21 5.80
C LEU A 299 12.85 -8.21 5.28
N GLN A 300 11.90 -7.78 6.11
CA GLN A 300 10.47 -7.99 5.83
C GLN A 300 9.80 -6.82 5.08
N GLY A 301 10.41 -5.64 5.06
CA GLY A 301 9.80 -4.43 4.49
C GLY A 301 9.55 -4.49 2.99
N PRO A 302 10.53 -4.89 2.16
CA PRO A 302 10.35 -5.05 0.72
C PRO A 302 9.30 -6.10 0.36
N ASP A 303 9.31 -7.24 1.06
CA ASP A 303 8.30 -8.30 0.88
C ASP A 303 6.90 -7.78 1.23
N ALA A 304 6.75 -7.11 2.39
CA ALA A 304 5.47 -6.49 2.78
C ALA A 304 4.99 -5.44 1.77
N ALA A 305 5.90 -4.68 1.15
CA ALA A 305 5.56 -3.71 0.11
C ALA A 305 5.04 -4.40 -1.15
N ALA A 306 5.66 -5.51 -1.56
CA ALA A 306 5.19 -6.33 -2.69
C ALA A 306 3.81 -6.97 -2.40
N GLU A 307 3.60 -7.46 -1.19
CA GLU A 307 2.33 -8.04 -0.74
C GLU A 307 1.20 -7.00 -0.74
N VAL A 308 1.46 -5.81 -0.20
CA VAL A 308 0.50 -4.71 -0.20
C VAL A 308 0.25 -4.20 -1.62
N GLN A 309 1.27 -4.13 -2.48
CA GLN A 309 1.09 -3.76 -3.88
C GLN A 309 0.13 -4.72 -4.59
N GLU A 310 0.33 -6.02 -4.40
CA GLU A 310 -0.56 -7.04 -4.98
C GLU A 310 -1.99 -6.91 -4.44
N TRP A 311 -2.14 -6.72 -3.13
CA TRP A 311 -3.45 -6.45 -2.50
C TRP A 311 -4.14 -5.24 -3.14
N LEU A 312 -3.42 -4.12 -3.28
CA LEU A 312 -3.97 -2.88 -3.83
C LEU A 312 -4.33 -3.01 -5.31
N LYS A 313 -3.52 -3.74 -6.11
CA LYS A 313 -3.82 -4.04 -7.52
C LYS A 313 -5.11 -4.84 -7.66
N GLN A 314 -5.28 -5.89 -6.87
CA GLN A 314 -6.51 -6.71 -6.87
C GLN A 314 -7.76 -5.92 -6.50
N LYS A 315 -7.60 -4.81 -5.74
CA LYS A 315 -8.71 -3.92 -5.36
C LYS A 315 -8.83 -2.68 -6.24
N GLY A 316 -7.94 -2.47 -7.21
CA GLY A 316 -7.93 -1.28 -8.06
C GLY A 316 -7.68 0.03 -7.29
N GLN A 317 -6.86 -0.01 -6.23
CA GLN A 317 -6.68 1.11 -5.30
C GLN A 317 -5.23 1.61 -5.16
N THR A 318 -4.33 1.23 -6.05
CA THR A 318 -2.91 1.65 -5.99
C THR A 318 -2.73 3.17 -5.92
N ASN A 319 -3.53 3.93 -6.68
CA ASN A 319 -3.53 5.40 -6.67
C ASN A 319 -3.85 6.05 -5.31
N LYS A 320 -4.45 5.29 -4.38
CA LYS A 320 -4.79 5.78 -3.04
C LYS A 320 -3.60 5.74 -2.06
N PHE A 321 -2.52 5.03 -2.39
CA PHE A 321 -1.39 4.72 -1.50
C PHE A 321 -0.03 4.97 -2.18
N PRO A 322 0.25 6.21 -2.64
CA PRO A 322 1.44 6.51 -3.42
C PRO A 322 2.77 6.20 -2.70
N LEU A 323 2.84 6.33 -1.37
CA LEU A 323 4.06 6.04 -0.63
C LEU A 323 4.33 4.53 -0.59
N PHE A 324 3.33 3.70 -0.27
CA PHE A 324 3.48 2.24 -0.31
C PHE A 324 3.85 1.74 -1.71
N VAL A 325 3.18 2.26 -2.74
CA VAL A 325 3.49 1.93 -4.14
C VAL A 325 4.92 2.34 -4.47
N ALA A 326 5.33 3.58 -4.19
CA ALA A 326 6.68 4.05 -4.49
C ALA A 326 7.76 3.21 -3.81
N VAL A 327 7.54 2.79 -2.55
CA VAL A 327 8.47 1.90 -1.86
C VAL A 327 8.64 0.57 -2.60
N HIS A 328 7.56 -0.06 -3.03
CA HIS A 328 7.64 -1.29 -3.80
C HIS A 328 8.36 -1.08 -5.13
N GLU A 329 7.97 -0.06 -5.89
CA GLU A 329 8.55 0.21 -7.21
C GLU A 329 10.05 0.56 -7.15
N ILE A 330 10.51 1.24 -6.08
CA ILE A 330 11.93 1.51 -5.83
C ILE A 330 12.67 0.22 -5.45
N CYS A 331 12.11 -0.62 -4.58
CA CYS A 331 12.69 -1.92 -4.21
C CYS A 331 12.88 -2.83 -5.45
N GLU A 332 11.94 -2.81 -6.39
CA GLU A 332 11.98 -3.53 -7.66
C GLU A 332 12.83 -2.82 -8.73
N ARG A 333 13.45 -1.67 -8.41
CA ARG A 333 14.26 -0.85 -9.32
C ARG A 333 13.52 -0.36 -10.57
N ARG A 334 12.19 -0.26 -10.51
CA ARG A 334 11.36 0.36 -11.55
C ARG A 334 11.26 1.88 -11.39
N LEU A 335 11.55 2.39 -10.19
CA LEU A 335 11.70 3.83 -9.92
C LEU A 335 13.05 4.15 -9.28
N ASP A 336 13.60 5.32 -9.61
CA ASP A 336 14.77 5.87 -8.91
C ASP A 336 14.39 6.24 -7.46
N PRO A 337 15.24 5.99 -6.45
CA PRO A 337 14.94 6.36 -5.07
C PRO A 337 14.54 7.83 -4.87
N LYS A 338 15.03 8.76 -5.70
CA LYS A 338 14.64 10.19 -5.66
C LYS A 338 13.15 10.40 -5.93
N ALA A 339 12.49 9.49 -6.65
CA ALA A 339 11.05 9.53 -6.89
C ALA A 339 10.22 9.43 -5.60
N LEU A 340 10.81 9.00 -4.48
CA LEU A 340 10.19 9.07 -3.16
C LEU A 340 9.64 10.46 -2.86
N ILE A 341 10.35 11.53 -3.25
CA ILE A 341 9.93 12.90 -2.93
C ILE A 341 8.59 13.26 -3.59
N ASP A 342 8.33 12.74 -4.78
CA ASP A 342 7.12 13.04 -5.53
C ASP A 342 5.91 12.31 -4.94
N ALA A 343 6.11 11.09 -4.42
CA ALA A 343 5.09 10.40 -3.62
C ALA A 343 4.68 11.18 -2.35
N LEU A 344 5.58 12.00 -1.80
CA LEU A 344 5.26 12.90 -0.67
C LEU A 344 4.59 14.19 -1.13
N ARG A 345 5.12 14.85 -2.18
CA ARG A 345 4.61 16.14 -2.69
C ARG A 345 3.17 16.04 -3.19
N TYR A 346 2.88 14.99 -3.95
CA TYR A 346 1.58 14.79 -4.59
C TYR A 346 0.68 13.83 -3.80
N HIS A 347 0.99 13.61 -2.52
CA HIS A 347 0.21 12.70 -1.68
C HIS A 347 -1.25 13.18 -1.55
N PRO A 348 -2.27 12.30 -1.71
CA PRO A 348 -3.69 12.64 -1.66
C PRO A 348 -4.14 13.38 -0.39
N GLU A 349 -3.36 13.29 0.68
CA GLU A 349 -3.58 14.04 1.92
C GLU A 349 -3.53 15.55 1.71
N PHE A 350 -2.57 16.05 0.92
CA PHE A 350 -2.44 17.49 0.64
C PHE A 350 -3.39 17.94 -0.46
N CYS A 351 -3.86 16.99 -1.27
CA CYS A 351 -4.82 17.22 -2.34
C CYS A 351 -6.29 17.11 -1.87
N ARG A 352 -6.55 16.91 -0.56
CA ARG A 352 -7.91 16.76 0.00
C ARG A 352 -8.28 17.91 0.93
N SER A 353 -9.06 18.86 0.41
CA SER A 353 -10.10 19.49 1.23
C SER A 353 -11.18 18.45 1.54
N LYS A 354 -11.58 18.33 2.81
CA LYS A 354 -12.63 17.41 3.28
C LYS A 354 -13.86 17.44 2.35
N VAL A 355 -14.16 16.32 1.70
CA VAL A 355 -15.51 16.04 1.17
C VAL A 355 -15.99 14.76 1.87
N SER A 356 -17.03 14.94 2.68
CA SER A 356 -17.77 13.88 3.35
C SER A 356 -18.40 12.96 2.32
N THR A 357 -18.30 11.65 2.57
CA THR A 357 -18.95 10.58 1.81
C THR A 357 -20.47 10.79 1.72
N THR A 358 -21.01 10.38 0.58
CA THR A 358 -22.44 10.27 0.21
C THR A 358 -23.00 11.47 -0.55
N GLN A 359 -22.72 11.51 -1.86
CA GLN A 359 -23.75 11.71 -2.88
C GLN A 359 -23.21 11.17 -4.20
N VAL A 360 -23.92 10.19 -4.77
CA VAL A 360 -23.82 9.83 -6.18
C VAL A 360 -24.23 11.09 -6.94
N ILE A 361 -23.26 11.88 -7.41
CA ILE A 361 -23.54 13.01 -8.28
C ILE A 361 -23.75 12.44 -9.69
N SER A 362 -25.02 12.25 -10.01
CA SER A 362 -25.52 12.36 -11.38
C SER A 362 -24.89 13.60 -12.04
N PHE A 363 -24.22 13.39 -13.17
CA PHE A 363 -23.52 14.42 -13.92
C PHE A 363 -24.53 15.48 -14.39
N ARG A 364 -24.60 16.65 -13.75
CA ARG A 364 -25.33 17.80 -14.30
C ARG A 364 -24.50 18.40 -15.42
N THR A 365 -24.98 18.28 -16.65
CA THR A 365 -24.34 18.78 -17.87
C THR A 365 -24.51 20.29 -18.10
N SER A 366 -25.16 21.02 -17.20
CA SER A 366 -25.26 22.48 -17.28
C SER A 366 -25.31 23.13 -15.89
N MET A 367 -24.53 24.19 -15.72
CA MET A 367 -24.60 25.10 -14.58
C MET A 367 -25.47 26.30 -14.94
N SER A 368 -26.26 26.81 -13.99
CA SER A 368 -26.99 28.05 -14.16
C SER A 368 -26.04 29.25 -14.22
N LYS A 369 -26.46 30.35 -14.88
CA LYS A 369 -25.66 31.59 -14.97
C LYS A 369 -25.22 32.12 -13.60
N GLU A 370 -26.05 31.90 -12.57
CA GLU A 370 -25.78 32.34 -11.20
C GLU A 370 -24.69 31.49 -10.52
N GLU A 371 -24.71 30.17 -10.71
CA GLU A 371 -23.69 29.27 -10.16
C GLU A 371 -22.32 29.51 -10.80
N VAL A 372 -22.29 29.79 -12.11
CA VAL A 372 -21.08 30.12 -12.86
C VAL A 372 -20.47 31.43 -12.35
N ARG A 373 -21.33 32.42 -12.08
CA ARG A 373 -20.90 33.72 -11.54
C ARG A 373 -20.34 33.60 -10.13
N GLN A 374 -21.02 32.86 -9.25
CA GLN A 374 -20.51 32.59 -7.90
C GLN A 374 -19.18 31.82 -7.92
N LEU A 375 -19.03 30.90 -8.87
CA LEU A 375 -17.80 30.13 -9.03
C LEU A 375 -16.64 31.02 -9.52
N PHE A 376 -16.90 31.89 -10.50
CA PHE A 376 -15.93 32.85 -11.01
C PHE A 376 -15.49 33.83 -9.91
N GLU A 377 -16.44 34.46 -9.21
CA GLU A 377 -16.18 35.43 -8.13
C GLU A 377 -15.42 34.82 -6.95
N LYS A 378 -15.53 33.49 -6.72
CA LYS A 378 -14.81 32.79 -5.66
C LYS A 378 -13.31 32.63 -5.93
N PHE A 379 -12.91 32.55 -7.19
CA PHE A 379 -11.52 32.34 -7.61
C PHE A 379 -10.86 33.58 -8.18
N ASP A 380 -11.66 34.58 -8.55
CA ASP A 380 -11.19 35.91 -8.88
C ASP A 380 -10.64 36.58 -7.61
N ASN A 381 -9.39 37.04 -7.68
CA ASN A 381 -8.76 37.81 -6.62
C ASN A 381 -9.20 39.28 -6.57
N GLY A 382 -10.31 39.62 -7.23
CA GLY A 382 -10.91 40.95 -7.27
C GLY A 382 -10.42 41.82 -8.42
N ASN A 383 -9.80 41.22 -9.44
CA ASN A 383 -9.32 41.91 -10.64
C ASN A 383 -10.25 41.72 -11.85
N GLY A 384 -11.30 40.91 -11.75
CA GLY A 384 -12.30 40.69 -12.79
C GLY A 384 -11.90 39.65 -13.83
N HIS A 385 -10.77 38.95 -13.64
CA HIS A 385 -10.20 38.01 -14.60
C HIS A 385 -9.55 36.81 -13.90
N LEU A 386 -9.60 35.62 -14.49
CA LEU A 386 -8.92 34.45 -13.95
C LEU A 386 -7.64 34.15 -14.72
N SER A 387 -6.53 34.11 -13.99
CA SER A 387 -5.25 33.57 -14.43
C SER A 387 -5.27 32.05 -14.50
N LEU A 388 -4.29 31.47 -15.21
CA LEU A 388 -4.11 30.02 -15.28
C LEU A 388 -4.04 29.36 -13.89
N ALA A 389 -3.36 29.99 -12.94
CA ALA A 389 -3.24 29.47 -11.58
C ALA A 389 -4.56 29.54 -10.79
N GLU A 390 -5.42 30.51 -11.07
CA GLU A 390 -6.77 30.60 -10.50
C GLU A 390 -7.69 29.53 -11.11
N ILE A 391 -7.55 29.27 -12.41
CA ILE A 391 -8.29 28.22 -13.10
C ILE A 391 -7.81 26.82 -12.70
N GLU A 392 -6.50 26.57 -12.59
CA GLU A 392 -5.96 25.32 -12.04
C GLU A 392 -6.54 25.07 -10.64
N ARG A 393 -6.56 26.09 -9.78
CA ARG A 393 -7.19 26.00 -8.45
C ARG A 393 -8.70 25.77 -8.53
N ALA A 394 -9.41 26.42 -9.45
CA ALA A 394 -10.84 26.22 -9.64
C ALA A 394 -11.15 24.78 -10.07
N ILE A 395 -10.39 24.25 -11.02
CA ILE A 395 -10.54 22.90 -11.57
C ILE A 395 -10.20 21.85 -10.51
N ILE A 396 -9.10 22.01 -9.78
CA ILE A 396 -8.74 21.10 -8.69
C ILE A 396 -9.84 21.04 -7.62
N ASN A 397 -10.49 22.18 -7.34
CA ASN A 397 -11.52 22.25 -6.31
C ASN A 397 -12.89 21.74 -6.76
N PHE A 398 -13.30 21.98 -8.01
CA PHE A 398 -14.66 21.70 -8.48
C PHE A 398 -14.76 20.56 -9.48
N TYR A 399 -13.69 20.28 -10.21
CA TYR A 399 -13.58 19.18 -11.16
C TYR A 399 -12.28 18.38 -10.94
N PRO A 400 -12.08 17.82 -9.73
CA PRO A 400 -10.82 17.18 -9.33
C PRO A 400 -10.38 16.05 -10.26
N GLN A 401 -11.33 15.42 -10.98
CA GLN A 401 -11.04 14.41 -12.00
C GLN A 401 -10.20 14.92 -13.18
N PHE A 402 -10.21 16.23 -13.46
CA PHE A 402 -9.37 16.87 -14.47
C PHE A 402 -8.11 17.50 -13.86
N GLY A 403 -8.03 17.61 -12.53
CA GLY A 403 -7.00 18.35 -11.80
C GLY A 403 -5.58 17.78 -11.92
N THR A 404 -5.43 16.53 -12.35
CA THR A 404 -4.12 15.88 -12.59
C THR A 404 -3.62 16.07 -14.02
N ASN A 405 -4.49 16.48 -14.96
CA ASN A 405 -4.16 16.59 -16.37
C ASN A 405 -3.81 18.03 -16.76
N ARG A 406 -2.59 18.45 -16.39
CA ARG A 406 -2.14 19.84 -16.59
C ARG A 406 -2.10 20.26 -18.07
N LYS A 407 -1.81 19.31 -18.98
CA LYS A 407 -1.79 19.56 -20.44
C LYS A 407 -3.19 19.95 -20.93
N ALA A 408 -4.21 19.19 -20.53
CA ALA A 408 -5.60 19.49 -20.85
C ALA A 408 -6.07 20.82 -20.23
N ILE A 409 -5.68 21.11 -18.99
CA ILE A 409 -6.03 22.38 -18.31
C ILE A 409 -5.44 23.58 -19.03
N LEU A 410 -4.14 23.52 -19.33
CA LEU A 410 -3.44 24.60 -20.04
C LEU A 410 -4.06 24.87 -21.41
N ARG A 411 -4.47 23.79 -22.11
CA ARG A 411 -5.09 23.92 -23.42
C ARG A 411 -6.50 24.47 -23.34
N ALA A 412 -7.32 23.98 -22.42
CA ALA A 412 -8.66 24.51 -22.16
C ALA A 412 -8.63 25.99 -21.78
N TYR A 413 -7.63 26.41 -20.98
CA TYR A 413 -7.38 27.80 -20.62
C TYR A 413 -7.11 28.66 -21.87
N LYS A 414 -6.13 28.27 -22.69
CA LYS A 414 -5.76 29.01 -23.91
C LYS A 414 -6.89 29.06 -24.94
N ALA A 415 -7.70 28.00 -25.04
CA ALA A 415 -8.81 27.93 -25.98
C ALA A 415 -10.05 28.71 -25.50
N ALA A 416 -10.17 28.95 -24.20
CA ALA A 416 -11.26 29.74 -23.63
C ALA A 416 -11.01 31.24 -23.65
N ASP A 417 -9.75 31.69 -23.62
CA ASP A 417 -9.36 33.10 -23.80
C ASP A 417 -9.57 33.52 -25.27
N THR A 418 -10.83 33.78 -25.61
CA THR A 418 -11.24 34.28 -26.93
C THR A 418 -10.89 35.75 -27.12
N SER A 419 -10.71 36.48 -26.02
CA SER A 419 -10.30 37.88 -26.02
C SER A 419 -8.83 38.10 -26.39
N GLY A 420 -7.99 37.06 -26.20
CA GLY A 420 -6.55 37.08 -26.47
C GLY A 420 -5.76 37.94 -25.46
N ASN A 421 -6.35 38.25 -24.30
CA ASN A 421 -5.75 39.12 -23.29
C ASN A 421 -4.84 38.36 -22.31
N GLY A 422 -4.74 37.03 -22.43
CA GLY A 422 -3.94 36.15 -21.58
C GLY A 422 -4.64 35.70 -20.30
N PHE A 423 -5.91 36.07 -20.10
CA PHE A 423 -6.75 35.77 -18.94
C PHE A 423 -8.12 35.29 -19.39
N VAL A 424 -8.92 34.79 -18.44
CA VAL A 424 -10.28 34.31 -18.72
C VAL A 424 -11.30 35.18 -18.03
N GLU A 425 -12.20 35.76 -18.81
CA GLU A 425 -13.31 36.57 -18.32
C GLU A 425 -14.53 35.73 -17.93
N LEU A 426 -15.47 36.33 -17.18
CA LEU A 426 -16.71 35.66 -16.77
C LEU A 426 -17.52 35.10 -17.95
N LYS A 427 -17.48 35.78 -19.11
CA LYS A 427 -18.15 35.34 -20.34
C LYS A 427 -17.49 34.11 -20.97
N GLU A 428 -16.20 33.89 -20.69
CA GLU A 428 -15.36 32.83 -21.25
C GLU A 428 -15.26 31.62 -20.33
N PHE A 429 -15.47 31.82 -19.03
CA PHE A 429 -15.35 30.79 -18.00
C PHE A 429 -16.28 29.58 -18.22
N ASN A 430 -17.47 29.80 -18.80
CA ASN A 430 -18.38 28.71 -19.16
C ASN A 430 -17.81 27.75 -20.21
N LYS A 431 -17.00 28.25 -21.14
CA LYS A 431 -16.39 27.43 -22.19
C LYS A 431 -15.28 26.54 -21.62
N ILE A 432 -14.60 26.97 -20.55
CA ILE A 432 -13.52 26.18 -19.93
C ILE A 432 -13.98 24.81 -19.50
N VAL A 433 -15.12 24.71 -18.81
CA VAL A 433 -15.60 23.42 -18.30
C VAL A 433 -15.89 22.43 -19.43
N GLN A 434 -16.43 22.93 -20.55
CA GLN A 434 -16.69 22.13 -21.75
C GLN A 434 -15.39 21.71 -22.43
N LEU A 435 -14.46 22.65 -22.59
CA LEU A 435 -13.15 22.42 -23.21
C LEU A 435 -12.26 21.49 -22.39
N LEU A 436 -12.34 21.52 -21.06
CA LEU A 436 -11.59 20.63 -20.17
C LEU A 436 -11.93 19.17 -20.40
N LYS A 437 -13.22 18.85 -20.50
CA LYS A 437 -13.66 17.47 -20.78
C LYS A 437 -13.13 17.00 -22.13
N GLN A 438 -13.13 17.88 -23.13
CA GLN A 438 -12.66 17.58 -24.48
C GLN A 438 -11.15 17.36 -24.51
N TYR A 439 -10.36 18.28 -23.94
CA TYR A 439 -8.91 18.15 -23.94
C TYR A 439 -8.38 17.06 -23.00
N ASP A 440 -9.09 16.73 -21.92
CA ASP A 440 -8.76 15.58 -21.07
C ASP A 440 -8.95 14.25 -21.82
N THR A 441 -10.01 14.15 -22.64
CA THR A 441 -10.24 12.99 -23.50
C THR A 441 -9.13 12.87 -24.56
N ILE A 442 -8.77 13.98 -25.22
CA ILE A 442 -7.68 14.01 -26.21
C ILE A 442 -6.35 13.60 -25.58
N SER A 443 -6.07 14.05 -24.35
CA SER A 443 -4.83 13.72 -23.64
C SER A 443 -4.71 12.25 -23.30
N LYS A 444 -5.80 11.59 -22.92
CA LYS A 444 -5.81 10.15 -22.65
C LYS A 444 -5.53 9.32 -23.90
N VAL A 445 -6.15 9.70 -25.02
CA VAL A 445 -5.88 9.06 -26.32
C VAL A 445 -4.43 9.30 -26.75
N PHE A 446 -3.90 10.51 -26.53
CA PHE A 446 -2.50 10.82 -26.82
C PHE A 446 -1.54 9.95 -25.98
N GLU A 447 -1.81 9.78 -24.69
CA GLU A 447 -1.03 8.93 -23.79
C GLU A 447 -1.12 7.43 -24.14
N GLU A 448 -2.24 6.97 -24.70
CA GLU A 448 -2.40 5.58 -25.16
C GLU A 448 -1.63 5.30 -26.47
N LEU A 449 -1.51 6.30 -27.34
CA LEU A 449 -0.76 6.20 -28.60
C LEU A 449 0.76 6.38 -28.40
N ASP A 450 1.17 7.19 -27.43
CA ASP A 450 2.57 7.41 -27.03
C ASP A 450 3.12 6.22 -26.23
N THR A 451 3.37 5.11 -26.94
CA THR A 451 3.75 3.85 -26.30
C THR A 451 5.15 3.85 -25.71
N ASN A 452 6.01 4.78 -26.12
CA ASN A 452 7.37 4.92 -25.64
C ASN A 452 7.53 6.03 -24.56
N ASP A 453 6.44 6.75 -24.24
CA ASP A 453 6.36 7.86 -23.27
C ASP A 453 7.35 9.01 -23.57
N ASP A 454 7.64 9.26 -24.86
CA ASP A 454 8.52 10.35 -25.29
C ASP A 454 7.79 11.70 -25.47
N HIS A 455 6.48 11.69 -25.19
CA HIS A 455 5.54 12.81 -25.28
C HIS A 455 5.29 13.30 -26.71
N ARG A 456 5.52 12.43 -27.70
CA ARG A 456 5.30 12.66 -29.13
C ARG A 456 4.68 11.41 -29.73
N ILE A 457 3.92 11.58 -30.81
CA ILE A 457 3.42 10.45 -31.58
C ILE A 457 4.28 10.33 -32.84
N SER A 458 5.07 9.27 -32.93
CA SER A 458 5.78 8.92 -34.16
C SER A 458 4.84 8.32 -35.20
N PHE A 459 5.25 8.30 -36.48
CA PHE A 459 4.47 7.66 -37.54
C PHE A 459 4.21 6.16 -37.25
N GLN A 460 5.14 5.49 -36.57
CA GLN A 460 4.99 4.09 -36.18
C GLN A 460 3.95 3.90 -35.08
N GLU A 461 3.93 4.79 -34.09
CA GLU A 461 2.90 4.79 -33.03
C GLU A 461 1.53 5.15 -33.56
N PHE A 462 1.48 6.13 -34.46
CA PHE A 462 0.27 6.50 -35.19
C PHE A 462 -0.29 5.31 -35.98
N LYS A 463 0.54 4.63 -36.77
CA LYS A 463 0.16 3.43 -37.56
C LYS A 463 -0.31 2.28 -36.68
N LYS A 464 0.41 1.99 -35.60
CA LYS A 464 0.02 0.96 -34.61
C LYS A 464 -1.31 1.28 -33.93
N GLY A 465 -1.61 2.56 -33.76
CA GLY A 465 -2.93 3.04 -33.34
C GLY A 465 -4.04 2.56 -34.26
N PHE A 466 -3.86 2.63 -35.59
CA PHE A 466 -4.84 2.16 -36.59
C PHE A 466 -4.97 0.63 -36.63
N GLU A 467 -3.85 -0.10 -36.50
CA GLU A 467 -3.83 -1.57 -36.44
C GLU A 467 -4.64 -2.11 -35.23
N LEU A 468 -4.58 -1.43 -34.09
CA LEU A 468 -5.33 -1.78 -32.87
C LEU A 468 -6.85 -1.61 -33.02
N LEU A 469 -7.32 -0.91 -34.06
CA LEU A 469 -8.73 -0.63 -34.31
C LEU A 469 -9.34 -1.56 -35.36
N GLY A 470 -8.54 -2.47 -35.91
CA GLY A 470 -8.97 -3.43 -36.92
C GLY A 470 -9.12 -2.85 -38.32
N GLU A 471 -8.57 -1.65 -38.58
CA GLU A 471 -8.46 -1.08 -39.93
C GLU A 471 -7.12 -1.47 -40.57
N ASP A 472 -6.95 -2.77 -40.83
CA ASP A 472 -5.72 -3.38 -41.40
C ASP A 472 -5.54 -3.13 -42.93
N ASN A 473 -6.40 -2.29 -43.55
CA ASN A 473 -6.50 -2.16 -45.02
C ASN A 473 -6.22 -0.75 -45.58
N SER A 474 -5.78 0.22 -44.76
CA SER A 474 -5.37 1.54 -45.24
C SER A 474 -3.97 1.48 -45.86
N ASP A 475 -3.81 2.05 -47.05
CA ASP A 475 -2.51 2.12 -47.72
C ASP A 475 -1.56 3.06 -46.95
N GLU A 476 -0.28 2.67 -46.87
CA GLU A 476 0.73 3.38 -46.08
C GLU A 476 0.98 4.82 -46.56
N GLU A 477 0.65 5.13 -47.82
CA GLU A 477 0.75 6.45 -48.41
C GLU A 477 -0.34 7.39 -47.85
N SER A 478 -1.60 6.92 -47.81
CA SER A 478 -2.73 7.62 -47.18
C SER A 478 -2.52 7.90 -45.69
N LEU A 479 -2.06 6.91 -44.91
CA LEU A 479 -1.76 7.11 -43.48
C LEU A 479 -0.67 8.17 -43.26
N LYS A 480 0.29 8.26 -44.19
CA LYS A 480 1.39 9.22 -44.13
C LYS A 480 0.93 10.63 -44.50
N GLU A 481 -0.02 10.77 -45.42
CA GLU A 481 -0.68 12.05 -45.69
C GLU A 481 -1.45 12.56 -44.47
N GLU A 482 -2.19 11.69 -43.77
CA GLU A 482 -2.91 12.07 -42.55
C GLU A 482 -1.97 12.44 -41.39
N PHE A 483 -0.88 11.68 -41.21
CA PHE A 483 0.13 11.99 -40.22
C PHE A 483 0.80 13.36 -40.48
N ASN A 484 1.20 13.62 -41.73
CA ASN A 484 1.80 14.90 -42.12
C ASN A 484 0.81 16.06 -41.98
N ALA A 485 -0.49 15.83 -42.19
CA ALA A 485 -1.52 16.85 -41.96
C ALA A 485 -1.69 17.21 -40.47
N MET A 486 -1.36 16.29 -39.55
CA MET A 486 -1.36 16.53 -38.11
C MET A 486 -0.06 17.13 -37.59
N ASP A 487 1.07 16.84 -38.23
CA ASP A 487 2.39 17.43 -37.96
C ASP A 487 2.51 18.82 -38.57
N SER A 488 1.79 19.77 -38.00
CA SER A 488 1.72 21.16 -38.47
C SER A 488 3.04 21.93 -38.45
N ASN A 489 4.07 21.40 -37.76
CA ASN A 489 5.38 22.02 -37.64
C ASN A 489 6.48 21.34 -38.47
N ASP A 490 6.13 20.33 -39.28
CA ASP A 490 7.06 19.50 -40.07
C ASP A 490 8.18 18.86 -39.20
N GLY A 491 7.85 18.52 -37.96
CA GLY A 491 8.78 17.96 -36.96
C GLY A 491 9.13 16.49 -37.17
N ASN A 492 8.40 15.79 -38.04
CA ASN A 492 8.31 14.34 -38.22
C ASN A 492 7.70 13.61 -37.01
N TYR A 493 6.94 14.31 -36.17
CA TYR A 493 6.23 13.78 -35.02
C TYR A 493 5.05 14.67 -34.66
N VAL A 494 3.97 14.08 -34.17
CA VAL A 494 2.77 14.83 -33.78
C VAL A 494 2.81 15.11 -32.28
N LEU A 495 2.76 16.40 -31.90
CA LEU A 495 2.72 16.84 -30.52
C LEU A 495 1.27 16.99 -30.02
N PHE A 496 1.07 16.85 -28.71
CA PHE A 496 -0.25 17.09 -28.07
C PHE A 496 -0.84 18.47 -28.41
N ASP A 497 0.04 19.47 -28.51
CA ASP A 497 -0.34 20.84 -28.87
C ASP A 497 -0.88 20.94 -30.32
N GLU A 498 -0.50 20.04 -31.21
CA GLU A 498 -0.91 20.02 -32.62
C GLU A 498 -2.24 19.29 -32.79
N VAL A 499 -2.39 18.14 -32.13
CA VAL A 499 -3.68 17.43 -32.01
C VAL A 499 -4.77 18.33 -31.41
N SER A 500 -4.36 19.27 -30.56
CA SER A 500 -5.27 20.15 -29.82
C SER A 500 -5.42 21.56 -30.41
N ARG A 501 -4.74 21.90 -31.52
CA ARG A 501 -4.74 23.24 -32.16
C ARG A 501 -5.83 23.50 -33.18
N THR A 502 -6.58 22.48 -33.60
CA THR A 502 -7.66 22.61 -34.57
C THR A 502 -8.77 23.53 -34.03
N PRO A 503 -9.14 24.65 -34.69
CA PRO A 503 -10.08 25.62 -34.13
C PRO A 503 -11.51 25.06 -34.01
N PRO A 504 -12.36 25.52 -33.06
CA PRO A 504 -13.73 25.02 -32.87
C PRO A 504 -14.73 25.49 -33.95
N GLU A 505 -14.38 26.49 -34.75
CA GLU A 505 -15.25 27.13 -35.77
C GLU A 505 -15.01 26.60 -37.18
N TYR A 506 -13.85 25.98 -37.41
CA TYR A 506 -13.81 24.88 -38.35
C TYR A 506 -14.59 23.78 -37.65
N LYS A 507 -15.59 23.18 -38.33
CA LYS A 507 -16.05 21.84 -37.96
C LYS A 507 -14.81 21.11 -37.45
N LEU A 508 -14.82 20.61 -36.20
CA LEU A 508 -13.96 19.48 -35.78
C LEU A 508 -13.63 18.78 -37.07
N ILE A 509 -12.37 18.78 -37.54
CA ILE A 509 -12.03 18.07 -38.79
C ILE A 509 -12.87 16.80 -38.69
N PRO A 510 -13.86 16.56 -39.58
CA PRO A 510 -14.90 15.56 -39.32
C PRO A 510 -14.35 14.14 -39.13
N ASN A 511 -13.03 13.97 -39.07
CA ASN A 511 -12.27 12.76 -39.18
C ASN A 511 -11.23 12.53 -38.04
N CYS A 512 -11.06 13.40 -37.01
CA CYS A 512 -10.13 13.08 -35.89
C CYS A 512 -10.82 12.55 -34.62
N LEU A 513 -12.16 12.48 -34.61
CA LEU A 513 -12.90 11.60 -33.69
C LEU A 513 -13.13 10.20 -34.32
N CYS A 514 -12.57 9.96 -35.51
CA CYS A 514 -12.78 8.75 -36.32
C CYS A 514 -11.68 7.71 -36.16
N ILE A 515 -11.38 7.37 -34.90
CA ILE A 515 -11.30 5.94 -34.59
C ILE A 515 -12.72 5.32 -34.62
N VAL A 516 -13.79 6.13 -34.66
CA VAL A 516 -15.16 5.65 -34.86
C VAL A 516 -15.94 6.51 -35.89
N LEU A 517 -15.98 6.01 -37.14
CA LEU A 517 -17.04 6.15 -38.18
C LEU A 517 -17.11 7.39 -39.10
N TYR A 518 -16.65 7.27 -40.37
CA TYR A 518 -17.49 6.87 -41.53
C TYR A 518 -16.68 6.90 -42.85
N VAL A 519 -16.60 5.77 -43.56
CA VAL A 519 -16.33 5.70 -45.01
C VAL A 519 -17.68 5.76 -45.75
N HIS A 520 -17.72 6.54 -46.82
CA HIS A 520 -18.86 6.67 -47.72
C HIS A 520 -19.54 5.32 -48.06
N GLY A 521 -20.85 5.23 -47.80
CA GLY A 521 -21.76 4.36 -48.52
C GLY A 521 -22.06 3.01 -47.87
N SER A 522 -23.29 2.89 -47.39
CA SER A 522 -24.06 1.65 -47.30
C SER A 522 -23.58 0.58 -46.31
N SER A 523 -24.22 0.60 -45.12
CA SER A 523 -24.55 -0.53 -44.22
C SER A 523 -24.13 -0.31 -42.75
N ALA A 524 -24.82 0.62 -42.09
CA ALA A 524 -24.75 0.83 -40.65
C ALA A 524 -25.54 -0.29 -39.92
N ASN A 525 -24.85 -1.16 -39.17
CA ASN A 525 -25.43 -1.88 -38.03
C ASN A 525 -24.44 -2.58 -37.07
N ALA A 526 -23.12 -2.56 -37.32
CA ALA A 526 -22.17 -3.28 -36.46
C ALA A 526 -21.59 -2.47 -35.28
N VAL A 527 -21.55 -1.13 -35.35
CA VAL A 527 -20.76 -0.31 -34.41
C VAL A 527 -21.54 0.12 -33.15
N ILE A 528 -22.86 0.10 -33.18
CA ILE A 528 -23.70 0.36 -31.99
C ILE A 528 -23.60 -0.80 -30.96
N GLN A 529 -23.17 -2.01 -31.36
CA GLN A 529 -23.08 -3.17 -30.46
C GLN A 529 -21.82 -3.22 -29.57
N ILE A 530 -20.77 -2.44 -29.87
CA ILE A 530 -19.52 -2.47 -29.09
C ILE A 530 -19.57 -1.46 -27.93
N LEU A 531 -20.14 -0.28 -28.15
CA LEU A 531 -20.36 0.75 -27.11
C LEU A 531 -21.51 0.41 -26.14
N THR A 532 -22.33 -0.59 -26.42
CA THR A 532 -23.25 -1.16 -25.41
C THR A 532 -22.59 -2.28 -24.62
N LYS A 533 -21.80 -3.17 -25.25
CA LYS A 533 -21.17 -4.29 -24.54
C LYS A 533 -20.00 -3.93 -23.61
N SER A 534 -19.24 -2.86 -23.87
CA SER A 534 -18.16 -2.41 -22.98
C SER A 534 -18.60 -1.37 -21.93
N THR A 535 -19.82 -0.83 -22.06
CA THR A 535 -20.30 0.32 -21.28
C THR A 535 -21.71 0.14 -20.71
N ASP A 536 -22.22 -1.09 -20.63
CA ASP A 536 -23.51 -1.43 -19.98
C ASP A 536 -23.57 -1.19 -18.46
N LYS A 537 -22.64 -0.40 -17.89
CA LYS A 537 -22.78 0.18 -16.54
C LYS A 537 -22.49 1.68 -16.45
N LEU A 538 -22.10 2.36 -17.53
CA LEU A 538 -21.73 3.77 -17.49
C LEU A 538 -22.29 4.52 -18.71
N LEU A 539 -23.35 5.30 -18.44
CA LEU A 539 -23.85 6.45 -19.21
C LEU A 539 -24.87 6.14 -20.33
N SER A 540 -26.15 6.28 -19.99
CA SER A 540 -27.20 6.69 -20.94
C SER A 540 -26.95 8.15 -21.37
N ILE A 541 -26.90 8.41 -22.68
CA ILE A 541 -26.68 9.75 -23.26
C ILE A 541 -28.00 10.22 -23.88
N ASP A 542 -28.54 11.35 -23.40
CA ASP A 542 -29.51 12.17 -24.13
C ASP A 542 -28.80 13.41 -24.67
N VAL A 543 -28.88 13.63 -25.98
CA VAL A 543 -28.38 14.82 -26.67
C VAL A 543 -29.55 15.78 -26.86
N VAL A 544 -29.47 16.98 -26.28
CA VAL A 544 -30.39 18.09 -26.60
C VAL A 544 -29.60 19.22 -27.25
N VAL A 545 -29.94 19.51 -28.50
CA VAL A 545 -29.48 20.65 -29.29
C VAL A 545 -30.29 21.88 -28.87
N PHE A 546 -29.63 22.98 -28.55
CA PHE A 546 -30.30 24.29 -28.43
C PHE A 546 -29.87 25.17 -29.61
N SER A 547 -30.85 25.58 -30.41
CA SER A 547 -30.77 26.66 -31.40
C SER A 547 -30.95 28.02 -30.70
N GLU A 548 -30.11 28.97 -31.13
CA GLU A 548 -30.06 30.43 -30.85
C GLU A 548 -30.71 31.02 -29.60
#